data_AF-A0A975GWA7-F1
#
_entry.id   AF-A0A975GWA7-F1
#
_cell.length_a   1.000
_cell.length_b   1.000
_cell.length_c   1.000
_cell.angle_alpha   90.00
_cell.angle_beta   90.00
_cell.angle_gamma   90.00
#
_symmetry.space_group_name_H-M   'P 1'
#
loop_
_entity.id
_entity.type
_entity.pdbx_description
1 polymer ?
#
loop_
_entity_poly.entity_id
_entity_poly.type
_entity_poly.pdbx_seq_one_letter_code
_entity_poly.pdbx_strand_id
1 'polypeptide(L)'
;MRYFLAALAALFLFQATAASAQDADSARRGELARRLVTISQGGNMSKMVEKQVATELEELTDLEDDEAAWMRENMPRMAVRMAEDILRQMTDVYAETFTVEELQAQVEFYESPMGRQIAGKSFDLGVASGEVILRAQETFVEGLMAKYCREFDCGTATPTRGAAKP
;
A
#
# COMPACT_ATOMS: atom_id res chain seq x y z
N MET A 1 -3.43 58.96 6.68
CA MET A 1 -2.37 58.02 7.12
C MET A 1 -2.77 57.11 8.27
N ARG A 2 -3.34 57.61 9.39
CA ARG A 2 -3.75 56.76 10.54
C ARG A 2 -4.77 55.66 10.19
N TYR A 3 -5.73 55.96 9.31
CA TYR A 3 -6.72 54.96 8.85
C TYR A 3 -6.15 53.92 7.88
N PHE A 4 -5.10 54.27 7.12
CA PHE A 4 -4.40 53.35 6.23
C PHE A 4 -3.54 52.34 7.01
N LEU A 5 -2.93 52.76 8.13
CA LEU A 5 -2.19 51.89 9.04
C LEU A 5 -3.10 50.93 9.82
N ALA A 6 -4.30 51.37 10.22
CA ALA A 6 -5.28 50.51 10.87
C ALA A 6 -5.88 49.44 9.93
N ALA A 7 -6.12 49.78 8.67
CA ALA A 7 -6.60 48.84 7.66
C ALA A 7 -5.55 47.77 7.29
N LEU A 8 -4.26 48.12 7.27
CA LEU A 8 -3.18 47.15 7.04
C LEU A 8 -3.05 46.15 8.20
N ALA A 9 -3.18 46.60 9.45
CA ALA A 9 -3.08 45.73 10.63
C ALA A 9 -4.24 44.72 10.73
N ALA A 10 -5.45 45.11 10.32
CA ALA A 10 -6.61 44.21 10.29
C ALA A 10 -6.49 43.11 9.22
N LEU A 11 -5.82 43.38 8.09
CA LEU A 11 -5.59 42.39 7.03
C LEU A 11 -4.58 41.31 7.44
N PHE A 12 -3.57 41.65 8.25
CA PHE A 12 -2.58 40.69 8.75
C PHE A 12 -3.14 39.75 9.83
N LEU A 13 -4.08 40.21 10.66
CA LEU A 13 -4.70 39.38 11.70
C LEU A 13 -5.67 38.32 11.12
N PHE A 14 -6.26 38.58 9.95
CA PHE A 14 -7.17 37.62 9.29
C PHE A 14 -6.45 36.48 8.57
N GLN A 15 -5.19 36.65 8.18
CA GLN A 15 -4.45 35.59 7.48
C GLN A 15 -3.78 34.60 8.44
N ALA A 16 -3.44 35.05 9.65
CA ALA A 16 -2.82 34.17 10.66
C ALA A 16 -3.77 33.07 11.15
N THR A 17 -5.08 33.33 11.23
CA THR A 17 -6.07 32.36 11.72
C THR A 17 -6.41 31.27 10.71
N ALA A 18 -6.46 31.60 9.41
CA ALA A 18 -6.79 30.64 8.36
C ALA A 18 -5.69 29.58 8.18
N ALA A 19 -4.41 29.99 8.21
CA ALA A 19 -3.27 29.08 8.12
C ALA A 19 -3.25 28.09 9.30
N SER A 20 -3.43 28.57 10.54
CA SER A 20 -3.45 27.70 11.72
C SER A 20 -4.62 26.72 11.75
N ALA A 21 -5.79 27.11 11.23
CA ALA A 21 -6.94 26.21 11.11
C ALA A 21 -6.70 25.11 10.06
N GLN A 22 -6.07 25.46 8.94
CA GLN A 22 -5.71 24.52 7.89
C GLN A 22 -4.64 23.51 8.36
N ASP A 23 -3.65 23.96 9.13
CA ASP A 23 -2.63 23.08 9.72
C ASP A 23 -3.22 22.13 10.75
N ALA A 24 -4.14 22.61 11.60
CA ALA A 24 -4.84 21.79 12.58
C ALA A 24 -5.72 20.71 11.92
N ASP A 25 -6.43 21.07 10.84
CA ASP A 25 -7.24 20.13 10.07
C ASP A 25 -6.37 19.07 9.39
N SER A 26 -5.26 19.47 8.76
CA SER A 26 -4.30 18.55 8.15
C SER A 26 -3.71 17.57 9.18
N ALA A 27 -3.31 18.06 10.35
CA ALA A 27 -2.82 17.20 11.43
C ALA A 27 -3.89 16.21 11.89
N ARG A 28 -5.15 16.66 11.99
CA ARG A 28 -6.27 15.82 12.40
C ARG A 28 -6.59 14.73 11.37
N ARG A 29 -6.57 15.06 10.08
CA ARG A 29 -6.72 14.07 8.99
C ARG A 29 -5.61 13.02 9.05
N GLY A 30 -4.36 13.44 9.25
CA GLY A 30 -3.23 12.51 9.38
C GLY A 30 -3.38 11.53 10.55
N GLU A 31 -3.84 12.01 11.72
CA GLU A 31 -4.10 11.16 12.89
C GLU A 31 -5.21 10.14 12.62
N LEU A 32 -6.35 10.60 12.09
CA LEU A 32 -7.50 9.74 11.82
C LEU A 32 -7.20 8.72 10.70
N ALA A 33 -6.53 9.14 9.63
CA ALA A 33 -6.11 8.26 8.54
C ALA A 33 -5.17 7.16 9.04
N ARG A 34 -4.18 7.50 9.90
CA ARG A 34 -3.29 6.50 10.49
C ARG A 34 -4.06 5.48 11.32
N ARG A 35 -5.00 5.96 12.14
CA ARG A 35 -5.85 5.09 12.96
C ARG A 35 -6.70 4.18 12.09
N LEU A 36 -7.36 4.74 11.08
CA LEU A 36 -8.16 4.02 10.10
C LEU A 36 -7.36 2.90 9.42
N VAL A 37 -6.20 3.22 8.83
CA VAL A 37 -5.32 2.24 8.17
C VAL A 37 -4.88 1.13 9.15
N THR A 38 -4.55 1.49 10.39
CA THR A 38 -4.15 0.52 11.43
C THR A 38 -5.27 -0.47 11.75
N ILE A 39 -6.51 0.00 11.95
CA ILE A 39 -7.63 -0.87 12.36
C ILE A 39 -8.28 -1.63 11.21
N SER A 40 -8.15 -1.12 9.97
CA SER A 40 -8.71 -1.75 8.77
C SER A 40 -7.73 -2.73 8.11
N GLN A 41 -6.44 -2.36 8.02
CA GLN A 41 -5.46 -3.08 7.20
C GLN A 41 -4.27 -3.61 8.01
N GLY A 42 -3.82 -2.89 9.04
CA GLY A 42 -2.51 -3.09 9.68
C GLY A 42 -2.22 -4.53 10.11
N GLY A 43 -3.10 -5.11 10.94
CA GLY A 43 -2.90 -6.48 11.42
C GLY A 43 -2.97 -7.56 10.33
N ASN A 44 -3.73 -7.33 9.25
CA ASN A 44 -3.81 -8.28 8.14
C ASN A 44 -2.56 -8.19 7.25
N MET A 45 -2.09 -6.97 7.00
CA MET A 45 -0.86 -6.71 6.23
C MET A 45 0.35 -7.35 6.92
N SER A 46 0.54 -7.14 8.22
CA SER A 46 1.65 -7.76 8.96
C SER A 46 1.63 -9.28 8.86
N LYS A 47 0.46 -9.91 9.07
CA LYS A 47 0.32 -11.37 8.97
C LYS A 47 0.59 -11.89 7.57
N MET A 48 0.14 -11.18 6.53
CA MET A 48 0.40 -11.55 5.14
C MET A 48 1.91 -11.53 4.86
N VAL A 49 2.60 -10.46 5.29
CA VAL A 49 4.04 -10.31 5.12
C VAL A 49 4.80 -11.38 5.88
N GLU A 50 4.45 -11.65 7.13
CA GLU A 50 5.06 -12.73 7.94
C GLU A 50 4.89 -14.09 7.25
N LYS A 51 3.68 -14.40 6.77
CA LYS A 51 3.40 -15.64 6.06
C LYS A 51 4.23 -15.76 4.78
N GLN A 52 4.28 -14.70 3.98
CA GLN A 52 5.02 -14.67 2.73
C GLN A 52 6.52 -14.91 2.96
N VAL A 53 7.11 -14.23 3.95
CA VAL A 53 8.51 -14.42 4.32
C VAL A 53 8.77 -15.85 4.79
N ALA A 54 7.88 -16.41 5.61
CA ALA A 54 8.03 -17.79 6.05
C ALA A 54 8.02 -18.77 4.87
N THR A 55 7.08 -18.60 3.93
CA THR A 55 7.02 -19.41 2.71
C THR A 55 8.27 -19.24 1.85
N GLU A 56 8.72 -18.01 1.60
CA GLU A 56 9.95 -17.77 0.82
C GLU A 56 11.18 -18.41 1.47
N LEU A 57 11.32 -18.31 2.80
CA LEU A 57 12.44 -18.94 3.52
C LEU A 57 12.39 -20.47 3.48
N GLU A 58 11.20 -21.08 3.41
CA GLU A 58 11.04 -22.53 3.24
C GLU A 58 11.40 -23.00 1.83
N GLU A 59 11.17 -22.15 0.82
CA GLU A 59 11.48 -22.42 -0.59
C GLU A 59 12.96 -22.20 -0.93
N LEU A 60 13.75 -21.57 -0.05
CA LEU A 60 15.20 -21.44 -0.20
C LEU A 60 15.89 -22.80 0.07
N THR A 61 15.99 -23.64 -0.95
CA THR A 61 16.64 -24.96 -0.87
C THR A 61 18.08 -24.99 -1.38
N ASP A 62 18.49 -24.01 -2.18
CA ASP A 62 19.71 -24.07 -2.99
C ASP A 62 20.79 -23.07 -2.54
N LEU A 63 20.73 -22.60 -1.29
CA LEU A 63 21.71 -21.67 -0.70
C LEU A 63 22.76 -22.40 0.14
N GLU A 64 23.99 -21.88 0.15
CA GLU A 64 25.01 -22.28 1.11
C GLU A 64 24.58 -21.89 2.55
N ASP A 65 25.07 -22.60 3.56
CA ASP A 65 24.62 -22.44 4.96
C ASP A 65 24.71 -21.00 5.47
N ASP A 66 25.80 -20.30 5.15
CA ASP A 66 26.03 -18.90 5.56
C ASP A 66 25.06 -17.93 4.86
N GLU A 67 24.73 -18.18 3.59
CA GLU A 67 23.77 -17.38 2.82
C GLU A 67 22.35 -17.59 3.34
N ALA A 68 21.97 -18.85 3.60
CA ALA A 68 20.67 -19.20 4.18
C ALA A 68 20.50 -18.60 5.58
N ALA A 69 21.56 -18.59 6.40
CA ALA A 69 21.56 -17.94 7.71
C ALA A 69 21.37 -16.42 7.58
N TRP A 70 22.07 -15.78 6.65
CA TRP A 70 21.93 -14.35 6.37
C TRP A 70 20.50 -13.99 5.95
N MET A 71 19.89 -14.80 5.06
CA MET A 71 18.52 -14.58 4.59
C MET A 71 17.51 -14.67 5.73
N ARG A 72 17.61 -15.69 6.60
CA ARG A 72 16.73 -15.85 7.77
C ARG A 72 16.83 -14.69 8.75
N GLU A 73 18.00 -14.07 8.89
CA GLU A 73 18.17 -12.89 9.75
C GLU A 73 17.59 -11.62 9.12
N ASN A 74 17.80 -11.42 7.82
CA ASN A 74 17.59 -10.10 7.20
C ASN A 74 16.25 -9.96 6.49
N MET A 75 15.76 -11.01 5.83
CA MET A 75 14.51 -10.97 5.06
C MET A 75 13.29 -10.56 5.91
N PRO A 76 13.05 -11.11 7.12
CA PRO A 76 11.93 -10.68 7.95
C PRO A 76 12.00 -9.19 8.31
N ARG A 77 13.19 -8.67 8.65
CA ARG A 77 13.37 -7.26 9.02
C ARG A 77 13.12 -6.33 7.84
N MET A 78 13.57 -6.71 6.64
CA MET A 78 13.32 -5.95 5.41
C MET A 78 11.84 -5.96 5.06
N ALA A 79 11.18 -7.11 5.16
CA ALA A 79 9.78 -7.27 4.86
C ALA A 79 8.87 -6.47 5.82
N VAL A 80 9.18 -6.44 7.11
CA VAL A 80 8.48 -5.57 8.08
C VAL A 80 8.58 -4.10 7.70
N ARG A 81 9.79 -3.61 7.36
CA ARG A 81 9.99 -2.22 6.92
C ARG A 81 9.18 -1.89 5.66
N MET A 82 9.16 -2.82 4.69
CA MET A 82 8.33 -2.68 3.50
C MET A 82 6.83 -2.55 3.85
N ALA A 83 6.34 -3.37 4.79
CA ALA A 83 4.95 -3.32 5.24
C ALA A 83 4.62 -1.96 5.92
N GLU A 84 5.51 -1.50 6.79
CA GLU A 84 5.40 -0.19 7.45
C GLU A 84 5.35 0.95 6.44
N ASP A 85 6.21 0.91 5.41
CA ASP A 85 6.24 1.91 4.35
C ASP A 85 4.97 1.91 3.50
N ILE A 86 4.37 0.75 3.23
CA ILE A 86 3.08 0.65 2.55
C ILE A 86 1.98 1.28 3.40
N LEU A 87 1.90 0.93 4.69
CA LEU A 87 0.88 1.48 5.60
C LEU A 87 1.02 3.00 5.76
N ARG A 88 2.25 3.51 5.79
CA ARG A 88 2.53 4.95 5.79
C ARG A 88 2.03 5.62 4.52
N GLN A 89 2.37 5.09 3.35
CA GLN A 89 1.90 5.64 2.07
C GLN A 89 0.36 5.61 1.96
N MET A 90 -0.27 4.52 2.41
CA MET A 90 -1.74 4.47 2.50
C MET A 90 -2.28 5.56 3.41
N THR A 91 -1.67 5.76 4.58
CA THR A 91 -2.07 6.83 5.51
C THR A 91 -2.08 8.19 4.82
N ASP A 92 -1.03 8.51 4.07
CA ASP A 92 -0.92 9.78 3.33
C ASP A 92 -2.05 9.91 2.31
N VAL A 93 -2.32 8.88 1.50
CA VAL A 93 -3.40 8.87 0.52
C VAL A 93 -4.77 9.09 1.17
N TYR A 94 -5.06 8.43 2.29
CA TYR A 94 -6.33 8.62 3.01
C TYR A 94 -6.47 10.03 3.60
N ALA A 95 -5.39 10.59 4.16
CA ALA A 95 -5.39 11.93 4.74
C ALA A 95 -5.57 13.05 3.70
N GLU A 96 -5.15 12.80 2.45
CA GLU A 96 -5.34 13.72 1.33
C GLU A 96 -6.72 13.58 0.67
N THR A 97 -7.29 12.37 0.69
CA THR A 97 -8.52 12.05 -0.05
C THR A 97 -9.80 12.40 0.72
N PHE A 98 -9.83 12.13 2.02
CA PHE A 98 -11.04 12.20 2.83
C PHE A 98 -11.04 13.41 3.77
N THR A 99 -12.21 13.95 4.09
CA THR A 99 -12.33 15.00 5.13
C THR A 99 -12.16 14.41 6.53
N VAL A 100 -12.05 15.28 7.55
CA VAL A 100 -12.01 14.87 8.96
C VAL A 100 -13.27 14.06 9.33
N GLU A 101 -14.45 14.52 8.91
CA GLU A 101 -15.73 13.87 9.23
C GLU A 101 -15.83 12.49 8.58
N GLU A 102 -15.40 12.35 7.33
CA GLU A 102 -15.39 11.08 6.62
C GLU A 102 -14.40 10.08 7.23
N LEU A 103 -13.20 10.53 7.58
CA LEU A 103 -12.22 9.69 8.28
C LEU A 103 -12.73 9.26 9.65
N GLN A 104 -13.37 10.18 10.38
CA GLN A 104 -13.92 9.87 11.70
C GLN A 104 -15.06 8.85 11.62
N ALA A 105 -15.98 9.00 10.66
CA ALA A 105 -17.05 8.02 10.44
C ALA A 105 -16.50 6.63 10.05
N GLN A 106 -15.45 6.58 9.22
CA GLN A 106 -14.77 5.33 8.88
C GLN A 106 -14.10 4.69 10.09
N VAL A 107 -13.41 5.48 10.92
CA VAL A 107 -12.80 4.99 12.17
C VAL A 107 -13.88 4.39 13.08
N GLU A 108 -14.96 5.12 13.35
CA GLU A 108 -16.07 4.64 14.18
C GLU A 108 -16.67 3.33 13.66
N PHE A 109 -16.85 3.22 12.33
CA PHE A 109 -17.32 2.00 11.71
C PHE A 109 -16.38 0.82 11.96
N TYR A 110 -15.08 0.96 11.65
CA TYR A 110 -14.11 -0.13 11.79
C TYR A 110 -13.79 -0.48 13.24
N GLU A 111 -14.09 0.40 14.19
CA GLU A 111 -14.03 0.11 15.63
C GLU A 111 -15.24 -0.68 16.15
N SER A 112 -16.31 -0.79 15.37
CA SER A 112 -17.42 -1.67 15.72
C SER A 112 -17.04 -3.16 15.55
N PRO A 113 -17.70 -4.10 16.27
CA PRO A 113 -17.48 -5.53 16.04
C PRO A 113 -17.75 -5.98 14.60
N MET A 114 -18.74 -5.36 13.94
CA MET A 114 -19.06 -5.65 12.54
C MET A 114 -18.01 -5.09 11.60
N GLY A 115 -17.56 -3.86 11.82
CA GLY A 115 -16.51 -3.22 11.02
C GLY A 115 -15.20 -3.99 11.07
N ARG A 116 -14.77 -4.48 12.24
CA ARG A 116 -13.59 -5.36 12.35
C ARG A 116 -13.71 -6.65 11.54
N GLN A 117 -14.88 -7.28 11.51
CA GLN A 117 -15.10 -8.48 10.68
C GLN A 117 -15.08 -8.13 9.19
N ILE A 118 -15.67 -7.00 8.81
CA ILE A 118 -15.67 -6.52 7.44
C ILE A 118 -14.25 -6.15 6.99
N ALA A 119 -13.43 -5.54 7.85
CA ALA A 119 -12.03 -5.26 7.56
C ALA A 119 -11.26 -6.53 7.16
N GLY A 120 -11.32 -7.58 7.98
CA GLY A 120 -10.70 -8.87 7.67
C GLY A 120 -11.15 -9.44 6.33
N LYS A 121 -12.47 -9.53 6.12
CA LYS A 121 -13.04 -10.07 4.88
C LYS A 121 -12.72 -9.21 3.65
N SER A 122 -12.67 -7.89 3.80
CA SER A 122 -12.36 -6.97 2.71
C SER A 122 -10.90 -7.09 2.29
N PHE A 123 -9.99 -7.28 3.25
CA PHE A 123 -8.60 -7.58 2.97
C PHE A 123 -8.47 -8.91 2.20
N ASP A 124 -9.08 -9.98 2.71
CA ASP A 124 -9.04 -11.30 2.06
C ASP A 124 -9.64 -11.26 0.64
N LEU A 125 -10.77 -10.55 0.48
CA LEU A 125 -11.40 -10.32 -0.81
C LEU A 125 -10.49 -9.55 -1.77
N GLY A 126 -9.78 -8.53 -1.28
CA GLY A 126 -8.80 -7.78 -2.04
C GLY A 126 -7.68 -8.66 -2.60
N VAL A 127 -7.09 -9.51 -1.74
CA VAL A 127 -6.06 -10.48 -2.15
C VAL A 127 -6.60 -11.43 -3.21
N ALA A 128 -7.75 -12.07 -2.95
CA ALA A 128 -8.36 -13.01 -3.88
C ALA A 128 -8.73 -12.35 -5.23
N SER A 129 -9.20 -11.11 -5.21
CA SER A 129 -9.50 -10.34 -6.42
C SER A 129 -8.24 -10.02 -7.23
N GLY A 130 -7.15 -9.67 -6.56
CA GLY A 130 -5.85 -9.44 -7.18
C GLY A 130 -5.36 -10.67 -7.96
N GLU A 131 -5.46 -11.86 -7.36
CA GLU A 131 -5.09 -13.09 -8.04
C GLU A 131 -5.97 -13.39 -9.28
N VAL A 132 -7.27 -13.12 -9.20
CA VAL A 132 -8.19 -13.28 -10.34
C VAL A 132 -7.77 -12.35 -11.49
N ILE A 133 -7.41 -11.10 -11.17
CA ILE A 133 -6.96 -10.12 -12.15
C ILE A 133 -5.65 -10.56 -12.79
N LEU A 134 -4.66 -11.01 -12.01
CA LEU A 134 -3.38 -11.49 -12.52
C LEU A 134 -3.55 -12.66 -13.50
N ARG A 135 -4.34 -13.68 -13.13
CA ARG A 135 -4.64 -14.82 -14.03
C ARG A 135 -5.33 -14.39 -15.32
N ALA A 136 -6.23 -13.41 -15.25
CA ALA A 136 -6.89 -12.87 -16.42
C ALA A 136 -5.90 -12.13 -17.35
N GLN A 137 -4.94 -11.38 -16.79
CA GLN A 137 -3.89 -10.72 -17.55
C GLN A 137 -2.95 -11.72 -18.24
N GLU A 138 -2.54 -12.79 -17.54
CA GLU A 138 -1.74 -13.87 -18.12
C GLU A 138 -2.46 -14.52 -19.30
N THR A 139 -3.74 -14.89 -19.11
CA THR A 139 -4.59 -15.46 -20.17
C THR A 139 -4.70 -14.53 -21.38
N PHE A 140 -4.83 -13.22 -21.14
CA PHE A 140 -4.86 -12.22 -22.20
C PHE A 140 -3.55 -12.15 -22.97
N VAL A 141 -2.41 -12.10 -22.28
CA VAL A 141 -1.07 -12.04 -22.90
C VAL A 141 -0.78 -13.31 -23.69
N GLU A 142 -1.08 -14.48 -23.14
CA GLU A 142 -0.93 -15.77 -23.84
C GLU A 142 -1.77 -15.81 -25.12
N GLY A 143 -3.05 -15.41 -25.03
CA GLY A 143 -3.94 -15.37 -26.18
C GLY A 143 -3.49 -14.39 -27.26
N LEU A 144 -3.01 -13.21 -26.84
CA LEU A 144 -2.47 -12.19 -27.74
C LEU A 144 -1.21 -12.68 -28.46
N MET A 145 -0.24 -13.24 -27.72
CA MET A 145 0.99 -13.79 -28.29
C MET A 145 0.71 -14.96 -29.23
N ALA A 146 -0.20 -15.87 -28.85
CA ALA A 146 -0.61 -16.97 -29.72
C ALA A 146 -1.24 -16.46 -31.02
N LYS A 147 -2.05 -15.39 -30.97
CA LYS A 147 -2.62 -14.77 -32.18
C LYS A 147 -1.56 -14.08 -33.02
N TYR A 148 -0.68 -13.29 -32.40
CA TYR A 148 0.42 -12.60 -33.06
C TYR A 148 1.32 -13.60 -33.81
N CYS A 149 1.67 -14.71 -33.17
CA CYS A 149 2.53 -15.72 -33.77
C CYS A 149 1.90 -16.53 -34.89
N ARG A 150 0.56 -16.64 -34.94
CA ARG A 150 -0.14 -17.19 -36.11
C ARG A 150 -0.10 -16.26 -37.31
N GLU A 151 -0.05 -14.94 -37.08
CA GLU A 151 -0.06 -13.94 -38.15
C GLU A 151 1.35 -13.68 -38.71
N PHE A 152 2.35 -13.59 -37.83
CA PHE A 152 3.69 -13.11 -38.20
C PHE A 152 4.79 -14.18 -38.12
N ASP A 153 4.42 -15.45 -37.93
CA ASP A 153 5.31 -16.61 -37.79
C ASP A 153 6.48 -16.38 -36.81
N CYS A 154 6.19 -16.54 -35.50
CA CYS A 154 7.20 -16.32 -34.46
C CYS A 154 8.35 -17.34 -34.45
N GLY A 155 8.31 -18.38 -35.29
CA GLY A 155 9.19 -19.54 -35.15
C GLY A 155 9.01 -20.27 -33.81
N THR A 156 9.47 -21.51 -33.72
CA THR A 156 9.50 -22.27 -32.47
C THR A 156 10.67 -21.79 -31.59
N ALA A 157 10.69 -20.52 -31.21
CA ALA A 157 11.58 -20.07 -30.15
C ALA A 157 10.99 -20.52 -28.81
N THR A 158 11.22 -21.79 -28.47
CA THR A 158 11.08 -22.26 -27.08
C THR A 158 11.94 -21.35 -26.21
N PRO A 159 11.38 -20.64 -25.21
CA PRO A 159 12.19 -19.80 -24.34
C PRO A 159 13.07 -20.72 -23.50
N THR A 160 14.30 -20.94 -23.95
CA THR A 160 15.33 -21.62 -23.17
C THR A 160 15.81 -20.62 -22.14
N ARG A 161 15.34 -20.80 -20.91
CA ARG A 161 15.85 -20.12 -19.73
C ARG A 161 17.33 -20.49 -19.60
N GLY A 162 18.22 -19.52 -19.88
CA GLY A 162 19.64 -19.57 -19.53
C GLY A 162 20.51 -20.50 -20.37
N ALA A 163 21.09 -19.99 -21.45
CA ALA A 163 22.42 -20.40 -21.88
C ALA A 163 23.40 -19.29 -21.49
N ALA A 164 24.03 -19.45 -20.32
CA ALA A 164 25.25 -18.73 -20.00
C ALA A 164 26.32 -19.10 -21.06
N LYS A 165 27.08 -18.11 -21.52
CA LYS A 165 28.31 -18.30 -22.31
C LYS A 165 29.52 -17.82 -21.49
N PRO A 166 30.72 -18.39 -21.76
CA PRO A 166 31.90 -18.29 -20.91
C PRO A 166 32.58 -16.93 -20.93
#